data_AF-A0A3T1B7N0-F1
#
_entry.id   AF-A0A3T1B7N0-F1
#
_cell.length_a   1.000
_cell.length_b   1.000
_cell.length_c   1.000
_cell.angle_alpha   90.00
_cell.angle_beta   90.00
_cell.angle_gamma   90.00
#
_symmetry.space_group_name_H-M   'P 1'
#
loop_
_entity.id
_entity.type
_entity.pdbx_description
1 polymer ?
#
loop_
_entity_poly.entity_id
_entity_poly.type
_entity_poly.pdbx_seq_one_letter_code
_entity_poly.pdbx_strand_id
1 'polypeptide(L)'
;MTTNLNPTTTATGSDAVSYDYVYFISYTHNAGGGINFVNAEVTLPVQIRLFEEINLLQDYYRKQGYANALILSYTLMRTVPAPARGQS
;
A
#
# COMPACT_ATOMS: atom_id res chain seq x y z
N MET A 1 11.13 -38.52 19.28
CA MET A 1 9.75 -38.00 19.18
C MET A 1 9.75 -36.89 18.13
N THR A 2 9.24 -37.17 16.94
CA THR A 2 9.08 -36.20 15.85
C THR A 2 7.65 -36.32 15.37
N THR A 3 6.79 -35.41 15.80
CA THR A 3 5.42 -35.34 15.32
C THR A 3 5.41 -34.46 14.08
N ASN A 4 5.42 -35.09 12.91
CA ASN A 4 5.05 -34.43 11.65
C ASN A 4 3.56 -34.08 11.72
N LEU A 5 3.26 -32.79 11.92
CA LEU A 5 1.91 -32.26 11.69
C LEU A 5 1.79 -31.90 10.21
N ASN A 6 1.41 -32.89 9.40
CA ASN A 6 0.82 -32.61 8.10
C ASN A 6 -0.31 -33.61 7.81
N PRO A 7 -1.58 -33.22 8.01
CA PRO A 7 -2.67 -33.79 7.26
C PRO A 7 -2.92 -32.96 5.99
N THR A 8 -2.66 -33.60 4.86
CA THR A 8 -2.89 -33.19 3.47
C THR A 8 -4.31 -32.64 3.22
N THR A 9 -4.37 -31.39 2.77
CA THR A 9 -5.26 -30.75 1.78
C THR A 9 -6.65 -31.35 1.50
N THR A 10 -7.73 -30.56 1.67
CA THR A 10 -8.69 -30.23 0.59
C THR A 10 -9.52 -28.97 0.95
N ALA A 11 -9.05 -27.80 0.51
CA ALA A 11 -9.94 -26.76 -0.01
C ALA A 11 -9.31 -26.34 -1.35
N THR A 12 -9.85 -26.94 -2.40
CA THR A 12 -9.91 -26.46 -3.79
C THR A 12 -9.77 -24.94 -3.88
N GLY A 13 -8.87 -24.48 -4.75
CA GLY A 13 -8.50 -23.08 -4.94
C GLY A 13 -9.68 -22.11 -4.78
N SER A 14 -9.68 -21.40 -3.66
CA SER A 14 -10.21 -20.05 -3.70
C SER A 14 -9.08 -19.22 -4.27
N ASP A 15 -9.31 -18.62 -5.43
CA ASP A 15 -8.61 -17.40 -5.79
C ASP A 15 -8.71 -16.51 -4.55
N ALA A 16 -7.65 -16.45 -3.74
CA ALA A 16 -7.62 -15.57 -2.60
C ALA A 16 -7.78 -14.18 -3.22
N VAL A 17 -8.98 -13.62 -3.12
CA VAL A 17 -9.30 -12.34 -3.74
C VAL A 17 -8.31 -11.36 -3.15
N SER A 18 -7.31 -10.99 -3.95
CA SER A 18 -6.38 -9.94 -3.60
C SER A 18 -7.19 -8.65 -3.65
N TYR A 19 -6.95 -7.75 -2.70
CA TYR A 19 -7.60 -6.45 -2.66
C TYR A 19 -6.54 -5.39 -2.77
N ASP A 20 -6.83 -4.36 -3.56
CA ASP A 20 -6.13 -3.10 -3.49
C ASP A 20 -6.86 -2.19 -2.50
N TYR A 21 -6.08 -1.36 -1.80
CA TYR A 21 -6.54 -0.49 -0.72
C TYR A 21 -6.44 0.96 -1.19
N VAL A 22 -7.58 1.63 -1.27
CA VAL A 22 -7.64 3.01 -1.74
C VAL A 22 -7.67 3.96 -0.55
N TYR A 23 -6.64 4.79 -0.45
CA TYR A 23 -6.43 5.77 0.60
C TYR A 23 -6.65 7.19 0.08
N PHE A 24 -7.25 8.03 0.91
CA PHE A 24 -7.08 9.47 0.79
C PHE A 24 -5.86 9.85 1.64
N ILE A 25 -4.91 10.56 1.04
CA ILE A 25 -3.69 11.02 1.71
C ILE A 25 -3.57 12.53 1.62
N SER A 26 -2.97 13.12 2.65
CA SER A 26 -2.48 14.49 2.65
C SER A 26 -0.98 14.47 2.81
N TYR A 27 -0.26 15.16 1.94
CA TYR A 27 1.20 15.17 1.96
C TYR A 27 1.77 16.53 1.59
N THR A 28 3.00 16.77 2.02
CA THR A 28 3.78 17.95 1.62
C THR A 28 4.97 17.55 0.80
N HIS A 29 5.40 18.40 -0.11
CA HIS A 29 6.70 18.29 -0.77
C HIS A 29 7.23 19.67 -1.14
N ASN A 30 8.52 19.76 -1.44
CA ASN A 30 9.09 20.99 -1.96
C ASN A 30 8.79 21.10 -3.46
N ALA A 31 8.37 22.28 -3.90
CA ALA A 31 8.26 22.63 -5.31
C ALA A 31 8.37 24.15 -5.50
N GLY A 32 9.06 24.57 -6.56
CA GLY A 32 9.19 26.00 -6.91
C GLY A 32 9.82 26.88 -5.82
N GLY A 33 10.65 26.32 -4.94
CA GLY A 33 11.28 27.06 -3.84
C GLY A 33 10.44 27.19 -2.56
N GLY A 34 9.26 26.55 -2.48
CA GLY A 34 8.41 26.54 -1.30
C GLY A 34 7.90 25.15 -0.93
N ILE A 35 7.11 25.10 0.16
CA ILE A 35 6.40 23.89 0.62
C ILE A 35 5.00 23.91 0.00
N ASN A 36 4.66 22.86 -0.74
CA ASN A 36 3.31 22.63 -1.25
C ASN A 36 2.57 21.61 -0.40
N PHE A 37 1.26 21.78 -0.26
CA PHE A 37 0.35 20.86 0.42
C PHE A 37 -0.60 20.26 -0.61
N VAL A 38 -0.67 18.93 -0.66
CA VAL A 38 -1.44 18.20 -1.67
C VAL A 38 -2.32 17.16 -0.98
N ASN A 39 -3.54 17.02 -1.48
CA ASN A 39 -4.42 15.91 -1.15
C ASN A 39 -4.56 15.03 -2.39
N ALA A 40 -4.47 13.71 -2.22
CA ALA A 40 -4.55 12.77 -3.33
C ALA A 40 -5.25 11.47 -2.92
N GLU A 41 -5.85 10.81 -3.90
CA GLU A 41 -6.27 9.42 -3.78
C GLU A 41 -5.15 8.50 -4.29
N VAL A 42 -4.83 7.46 -3.52
CA VAL A 42 -3.76 6.51 -3.83
C VAL A 42 -4.26 5.09 -3.64
N THR A 43 -3.94 4.23 -4.59
CA THR A 43 -4.24 2.80 -4.53
C THR A 43 -2.98 2.03 -4.19
N LEU A 44 -3.01 1.25 -3.11
CA LEU A 44 -1.89 0.43 -2.65
C LEU A 44 -2.22 -1.07 -2.71
N PRO A 45 -1.27 -1.94 -3.08
CA PRO A 45 -1.45 -3.40 -3.03
C PRO A 45 -1.60 -3.98 -1.62
N VAL A 46 -1.14 -3.21 -0.63
CA VAL A 46 -0.97 -3.65 0.75
C VAL A 46 -1.67 -2.65 1.65
N GLN A 47 -2.37 -3.17 2.65
CA GLN A 47 -2.98 -2.36 3.68
C GLN A 47 -1.90 -1.75 4.56
N ILE A 48 -1.94 -0.45 4.78
CA ILE A 48 -1.15 0.20 5.83
C ILE A 48 -1.67 -0.27 7.20
N ARG A 49 -0.79 -0.96 7.93
CA ARG A 49 -0.98 -1.50 9.28
C ARG A 49 0.05 -0.93 10.25
N LEU A 50 1.21 -0.52 9.75
CA LEU A 50 2.35 -0.07 10.53
C LEU A 50 2.87 1.28 10.02
N PHE A 51 3.55 2.02 10.89
CA PHE A 51 4.12 3.32 10.55
C PHE A 51 5.23 3.20 9.50
N GLU A 52 5.98 2.10 9.49
CA GLU A 52 7.05 1.83 8.52
C GLU A 52 6.55 1.79 7.08
N GLU A 53 5.30 1.37 6.85
CA GLU A 53 4.70 1.33 5.51
C GLU A 53 4.40 2.74 4.98
N ILE A 54 4.15 3.70 5.87
CA ILE A 54 4.07 5.12 5.50
C ILE A 54 5.44 5.64 5.05
N ASN A 55 6.53 5.19 5.67
CA ASN A 55 7.88 5.57 5.23
C ASN A 55 8.16 5.08 3.81
N LEU A 56 7.73 3.87 3.46
CA LEU A 56 7.84 3.35 2.10
C LEU A 56 7.05 4.20 1.09
N LEU A 57 5.86 4.66 1.46
CA LEU A 57 5.05 5.54 0.61
C LEU A 57 5.72 6.91 0.41
N GLN A 58 6.32 7.48 1.45
CA GLN A 58 7.09 8.72 1.34
C GLN A 58 8.29 8.54 0.41
N ASP A 59 9.02 7.44 0.55
CA ASP A 59 10.18 7.15 -0.30
C ASP A 59 9.78 6.90 -1.76
N TYR A 60 8.62 6.28 -1.99
CA TYR A 60 8.03 6.16 -3.32
C TYR A 60 7.81 7.54 -3.97
N TYR A 61 7.17 8.48 -3.27
CA TYR A 61 6.97 9.84 -3.78
C TYR A 61 8.28 10.59 -4.00
N ARG A 62 9.25 10.46 -3.09
CA ARG A 62 10.58 11.06 -3.26
C ARG A 62 11.27 10.56 -4.52
N LYS A 63 11.18 9.25 -4.80
CA LYS A 63 11.73 8.64 -6.03
C LYS A 63 11.03 9.14 -7.31
N GLN A 64 9.79 9.62 -7.21
CA GLN A 64 9.07 10.24 -8.32
C GLN A 64 9.37 11.74 -8.53
N GLY A 65 10.27 12.31 -7.73
CA GLY A 65 10.67 13.72 -7.85
C GLY A 65 9.96 14.67 -6.89
N TYR A 66 9.08 14.17 -6.01
CA TYR A 66 8.52 14.95 -4.91
C TYR A 66 9.55 15.04 -3.78
N ALA A 67 10.56 15.89 -3.96
CA ALA A 67 11.64 16.08 -3.00
C ALA A 67 11.09 16.42 -1.60
N ASN A 68 11.61 15.74 -0.58
CA ASN A 68 11.16 15.86 0.80
C ASN A 68 9.68 15.53 1.01
N ALA A 69 9.09 14.63 0.21
CA ALA A 69 7.72 14.20 0.42
C ALA A 69 7.53 13.68 1.86
N LEU A 70 6.48 14.17 2.52
CA LEU A 70 6.10 13.79 3.88
C LEU A 70 4.59 13.56 3.91
N ILE A 71 4.14 12.36 4.29
CA ILE A 71 2.73 12.07 4.50
C ILE A 71 2.33 12.63 5.86
N LEU A 72 1.34 13.52 5.87
CA LEU A 72 0.81 14.12 7.10
C LEU A 72 -0.34 13.29 7.68
N SER A 73 -1.20 12.76 6.82
CA SER A 73 -2.35 11.96 7.21
C SER A 73 -2.76 11.01 6.09
N TYR A 74 -3.42 9.93 6.46
CA TYR A 74 -4.02 8.98 5.53
C TYR A 74 -5.32 8.42 6.12
N THR A 75 -6.26 8.05 5.27
CA THR A 75 -7.50 7.37 5.66
C THR A 75 -7.87 6.35 4.60
N LEU A 76 -8.09 5.09 5.01
CA LEU A 76 -8.60 4.06 4.11
C LEU A 76 -10.03 4.40 3.72
N MET A 77 -10.28 4.64 2.44
CA MET A 77 -11.61 4.96 1.94
C MET A 77 -12.39 3.71 1.52
N ARG A 78 -11.73 2.82 0.78
CA ARG A 78 -12.36 1.61 0.24
C ARG A 78 -11.33 0.53 -0.06
N THR A 79 -11.78 -0.71 -0.09
CA THR A 79 -11.06 -1.84 -0.68
C THR A 79 -11.71 -2.17 -2.01
N VAL A 80 -10.90 -2.48 -3.01
CA VAL A 80 -11.37 -2.89 -4.34
C VAL A 80 -10.73 -4.23 -4.69
N PRO A 81 -11.43 -5.15 -5.38
CA PRO A 81 -10.79 -6.36 -5.89
C PRO A 81 -9.58 -5.97 -6.74
N ALA A 82 -8.40 -6.51 -6.39
CA ALA A 82 -7.18 -6.25 -7.13
C ALA A 82 -7.33 -6.81 -8.54
N PRO A 83 -6.78 -6.14 -9.56
CA PRO A 83 -6.68 -6.73 -10.89
C PRO A 83 -5.90 -8.04 -10.79
N ALA A 84 -6.22 -9.01 -11.65
CA ALA A 84 -5.47 -10.25 -11.74
C ALA A 84 -4.00 -9.92 -12.09
N ARG A 85 -3.14 -9.84 -11.08
CA ARG A 85 -1.70 -9.68 -11.27
C ARG A 85 -1.20 -11.01 -11.78
N GLY A 86 -1.19 -11.16 -13.11
CA GLY A 86 -0.68 -12.34 -13.77
C GLY A 86 0.70 -12.67 -13.21
N GLN A 87 0.87 -13.94 -12.82
CA GLN A 87 2.17 -14.50 -12.51
C GLN A 87 2.99 -14.45 -13.82
N SER A 88 3.80 -13.42 -13.98
CA SER A 88 4.83 -13.34 -15.02
C SER A 88 6.15 -13.87 -14.48
#